data_AF-A0A834BHN1-F1
#
_entry.id   AF-A0A834BHN1-F1
#
_cell.length_a   1.000
_cell.length_b   1.000
_cell.length_c   1.000
_cell.angle_alpha   90.00
_cell.angle_beta   90.00
_cell.angle_gamma   90.00
#
_symmetry.space_group_name_H-M   'P 1'
#
loop_
_entity.id
_entity.type
_entity.pdbx_description
1 polymer ?
#
loop_
_entity_poly.entity_id
_entity_poly.type
_entity_poly.pdbx_seq_one_letter_code
_entity_poly.pdbx_strand_id
1 'polypeptide(L)'
;MDRSSKQNINKHILALNNALDQMDLTDIYKNFHLRETKYTFFSNAHSIFLNTVHMIRHKTILNKFKKIEIISSIFSNHRVLKLETNFKEETQKHSNSWRLNNILLNNEWVDNEIKEEFKNCLETNAKEHTTVQNLWDIAKAVLRGNFIVIQIYLEKI
;
A
#
# COMPACT_ATOMS: atom_id res chain seq x y z
N MET A 1 -6.63 -36.86 -3.40
CA MET A 1 -5.25 -36.36 -3.25
C MET A 1 -4.71 -36.14 -4.66
N ASP A 2 -4.89 -34.95 -5.20
CA ASP A 2 -4.50 -34.62 -6.57
C ASP A 2 -2.98 -34.41 -6.65
N ARG A 3 -2.27 -35.47 -7.04
CA ARG A 3 -0.86 -35.36 -7.42
C ARG A 3 -0.78 -34.79 -8.83
N SER A 4 -0.58 -33.48 -8.92
CA SER A 4 -0.13 -32.84 -10.16
C SER A 4 1.16 -33.52 -10.65
N SER A 5 1.21 -33.93 -11.91
CA SER A 5 2.38 -34.59 -12.49
C SER A 5 3.56 -33.61 -12.57
N LYS A 6 4.78 -34.09 -12.31
CA LYS A 6 6.02 -33.28 -12.36
C LYS A 6 6.17 -32.50 -13.69
N GLN A 7 5.70 -33.08 -14.79
CA GLN A 7 5.70 -32.45 -16.11
C GLN A 7 4.79 -31.20 -16.17
N ASN A 8 3.63 -31.25 -15.53
CA ASN A 8 2.68 -30.13 -15.54
C ASN A 8 3.20 -28.97 -14.68
N ILE A 9 3.81 -29.26 -13.54
CA ILE A 9 4.45 -28.27 -12.66
C ILE A 9 5.55 -27.49 -13.42
N ASN A 10 6.39 -28.18 -14.20
CA ASN A 10 7.42 -27.53 -15.00
C ASN A 10 6.84 -26.60 -16.07
N LYS A 11 5.71 -26.97 -16.70
CA LYS A 11 5.03 -26.12 -17.68
C LYS A 11 4.46 -24.85 -17.05
N HIS A 12 3.84 -24.96 -15.87
CA HIS A 12 3.30 -23.80 -15.15
C HIS A 12 4.41 -22.86 -14.65
N ILE A 13 5.53 -23.40 -14.14
CA ILE A 13 6.68 -22.61 -13.73
C ILE A 13 7.29 -21.88 -14.94
N LEU A 14 7.42 -22.56 -16.08
CA LEU A 14 7.93 -21.93 -17.30
C LEU A 14 7.02 -20.80 -17.78
N ALA A 15 5.70 -21.03 -17.80
CA ALA A 15 4.73 -20.00 -18.18
C ALA A 15 4.78 -18.79 -17.24
N LEU A 16 4.92 -19.01 -15.93
CA LEU A 16 5.07 -17.94 -14.93
C LEU A 16 6.35 -17.13 -15.18
N ASN A 17 7.49 -17.79 -15.39
CA ASN A 17 8.75 -17.10 -15.66
C ASN A 17 8.67 -16.27 -16.95
N ASN A 18 8.03 -16.79 -18.00
CA ASN A 18 7.82 -16.05 -19.24
C ASN A 18 6.93 -14.81 -19.04
N ALA A 19 5.85 -14.93 -18.25
CA ALA A 19 4.97 -13.81 -17.94
C ALA A 19 5.70 -12.72 -17.12
N LEU A 20 6.54 -13.12 -16.16
CA LEU A 20 7.36 -12.18 -15.40
C LEU A 20 8.35 -11.46 -16.31
N ASP A 21 8.99 -12.18 -17.23
CA ASP A 21 9.95 -11.61 -18.17
C ASP A 21 9.30 -10.58 -19.11
N GLN A 22 8.10 -10.89 -19.63
CA GLN A 22 7.30 -9.97 -20.44
C GLN A 22 6.91 -8.67 -19.73
N MET A 23 6.74 -8.71 -18.40
CA MET A 23 6.41 -7.55 -17.58
C MET A 23 7.65 -6.84 -17.02
N ASP A 24 8.86 -7.22 -17.47
CA ASP A 24 10.13 -6.76 -16.92
C ASP A 24 10.25 -6.91 -15.39
N LEU A 25 9.61 -7.96 -14.87
CA LEU A 25 9.66 -8.35 -13.48
C LEU A 25 10.68 -9.47 -13.27
N THR A 26 11.30 -9.49 -12.10
CA THR A 26 12.24 -10.52 -11.70
C THR A 26 12.17 -10.77 -10.21
N ASP A 27 12.49 -12.00 -9.79
CA ASP A 27 12.65 -12.33 -8.39
C ASP A 27 14.00 -11.81 -7.90
N ILE A 28 13.96 -10.69 -7.16
CA ILE A 28 15.15 -10.02 -6.67
C ILE A 28 15.95 -10.94 -5.75
N TYR A 29 15.27 -11.74 -4.91
CA TYR A 29 15.94 -12.62 -3.96
C TYR A 29 16.84 -13.62 -4.70
N LYS A 30 16.32 -14.26 -5.77
CA LYS A 30 17.09 -15.16 -6.62
C LYS A 30 18.23 -14.47 -7.35
N ASN A 31 18.03 -13.23 -7.79
CA ASN A 31 19.06 -12.48 -8.50
C ASN A 31 20.25 -12.11 -7.58
N PHE A 32 19.98 -11.77 -6.32
CA PHE A 32 21.04 -11.51 -5.34
C PHE A 32 21.75 -12.78 -4.87
N HIS A 33 21.04 -13.92 -4.88
CA HIS A 33 21.52 -15.19 -4.31
C HIS A 33 21.53 -16.31 -5.35
N LEU A 34 22.15 -16.08 -6.51
CA LEU A 34 22.17 -17.00 -7.67
C LEU A 34 22.67 -18.43 -7.34
N ARG A 35 23.47 -18.59 -6.28
CA ARG A 35 24.07 -19.87 -5.88
C ARG A 35 23.76 -20.28 -4.44
N GLU A 36 23.04 -19.47 -3.67
CA GLU A 36 22.77 -19.77 -2.26
C GLU A 36 21.38 -20.39 -2.08
N THR A 37 21.36 -21.68 -1.77
CA THR A 37 20.14 -22.40 -1.38
C THR A 37 19.86 -22.16 0.10
N LYS A 38 19.28 -20.99 0.43
CA LYS A 38 18.73 -20.73 1.76
C LYS A 38 17.23 -20.98 1.77
N TYR A 39 16.74 -21.62 2.82
CA TYR A 39 15.34 -21.97 3.00
C TYR A 39 14.65 -20.97 3.94
N THR A 40 13.39 -20.65 3.65
CA THR A 40 12.60 -19.66 4.39
C THR A 40 11.50 -20.29 5.24
N PHE A 41 11.20 -21.57 5.03
CA PHE A 41 10.15 -22.28 5.74
C PHE A 41 10.52 -23.75 5.97
N PHE A 42 10.06 -24.31 7.08
CA PHE A 42 10.15 -25.74 7.36
C PHE A 42 8.73 -26.32 7.52
N SER A 43 8.38 -27.29 6.67
CA SER A 43 7.12 -28.01 6.78
C SER A 43 7.29 -29.18 7.72
N ASN A 44 6.70 -29.11 8.92
CA ASN A 44 6.82 -30.19 9.90
C ASN A 44 6.17 -31.49 9.42
N ALA A 45 4.99 -31.39 8.79
CA ALA A 45 4.21 -32.52 8.28
C ALA A 45 4.93 -33.33 7.19
N HIS A 46 5.84 -32.70 6.45
CA HIS A 46 6.59 -33.34 5.39
C HIS A 46 8.09 -33.43 5.68
N SER A 47 8.54 -32.87 6.81
CA SER A 47 9.94 -32.77 7.21
C SER A 47 10.87 -32.22 6.12
N ILE A 48 10.38 -31.23 5.35
CA ILE A 48 11.09 -30.62 4.20
C ILE A 48 11.27 -29.13 4.42
N PHE A 49 12.45 -28.63 4.05
CA PHE A 49 12.74 -27.20 3.94
C PHE A 49 12.29 -26.66 2.59
N LEU A 50 11.53 -25.56 2.59
CA LEU A 50 11.02 -24.90 1.40
C LEU A 50 11.52 -23.45 1.35
N ASN A 51 11.78 -22.96 0.14
CA ASN A 51 11.92 -21.54 -0.11
C ASN A 51 10.59 -21.03 -0.70
N THR A 52 9.77 -20.43 0.15
CA THR A 52 8.43 -19.96 -0.19
C THR A 52 8.36 -18.45 -0.39
N VAL A 53 9.39 -17.70 0.04
CA VAL A 53 9.37 -16.25 -0.06
C VAL A 53 9.99 -15.83 -1.39
N HIS A 54 9.15 -15.27 -2.25
CA HIS A 54 9.55 -14.72 -3.54
C HIS A 54 9.35 -13.21 -3.51
N MET A 55 10.34 -12.44 -3.97
CA MET A 55 10.24 -10.98 -4.00
C MET A 55 10.35 -10.48 -5.43
N ILE A 56 9.20 -10.38 -6.09
CA ILE A 56 9.08 -9.99 -7.49
C ILE A 56 9.08 -8.46 -7.61
N ARG A 57 9.94 -7.90 -8.45
CA ARG A 57 9.99 -6.45 -8.73
C ARG A 57 10.58 -6.15 -10.09
N HIS A 58 10.46 -4.90 -10.51
CA HIS A 58 10.94 -4.46 -11.81
C HIS A 58 12.47 -4.53 -11.93
N LYS A 59 12.97 -5.03 -13.06
CA LYS A 59 14.40 -5.20 -13.35
C LYS A 59 15.17 -3.87 -13.26
N THR A 60 14.56 -2.76 -13.63
CA THR A 60 15.19 -1.42 -13.63
C THR A 60 15.60 -0.93 -12.24
N ILE A 61 14.99 -1.46 -11.17
CA ILE A 61 15.22 -1.02 -9.78
C ILE A 61 16.28 -1.90 -9.09
N LEU A 62 16.78 -2.94 -9.76
CA LEU A 62 17.73 -3.89 -9.18
C LEU A 62 18.99 -3.22 -8.61
N ASN A 63 19.51 -2.20 -9.31
CA ASN A 63 20.70 -1.45 -8.90
C ASN A 63 20.48 -0.60 -7.63
N LYS A 64 19.23 -0.40 -7.19
CA LYS A 64 18.88 0.33 -5.96
C LYS A 64 18.89 -0.56 -4.72
N PHE A 65 18.97 -1.88 -4.84
CA PHE A 65 19.06 -2.78 -3.69
C PHE A 65 20.52 -2.97 -3.28
N LYS A 66 20.79 -2.89 -1.97
CA LYS A 66 22.13 -3.03 -1.40
C LYS A 66 22.39 -4.44 -0.91
N LYS A 67 21.43 -5.00 -0.15
CA LYS A 67 21.61 -6.27 0.55
C LYS A 67 20.26 -6.92 0.83
N ILE A 68 20.22 -8.25 0.78
CA ILE A 68 19.04 -9.05 1.10
C ILE A 68 19.46 -10.17 2.04
N GLU A 69 18.83 -10.22 3.21
CA GLU A 69 19.13 -11.20 4.26
C GLU A 69 17.88 -11.95 4.69
N ILE A 70 18.03 -13.23 5.01
CA ILE A 70 17.01 -14.02 5.69
C ILE A 70 17.33 -13.98 7.18
N ILE A 71 16.39 -13.47 7.97
CA ILE A 71 16.47 -13.43 9.43
C ILE A 71 15.57 -14.53 10.00
N SER A 72 16.13 -15.36 10.87
CA SER A 72 15.37 -16.33 11.63
C SER A 72 14.47 -15.63 12.66
N SER A 73 13.19 -15.98 12.69
CA SER A 73 12.25 -15.51 13.72
C SER A 73 12.06 -16.59 14.77
N ILE A 74 11.98 -16.21 16.05
CA ILE A 74 11.65 -17.12 17.16
C ILE A 74 10.11 -17.29 17.26
N PHE A 75 9.34 -16.35 16.71
CA PHE A 75 7.89 -16.28 16.84
C PHE A 75 7.13 -17.06 15.76
N SER A 76 7.81 -17.56 14.73
CA SER A 76 7.17 -18.25 13.62
C SER A 76 8.11 -19.23 12.93
N ASN A 77 7.53 -20.30 12.36
CA ASN A 77 8.25 -21.22 11.46
C ASN A 77 8.59 -20.58 10.11
N HIS A 78 8.18 -19.32 9.89
CA HIS A 78 8.57 -18.50 8.76
C HIS A 78 9.78 -17.63 9.11
N ARG A 79 10.78 -17.65 8.22
CA ARG A 79 11.89 -16.70 8.26
C ARG A 79 11.50 -15.42 7.53
N VAL A 80 11.97 -14.28 8.05
CA VAL A 80 11.66 -12.95 7.50
C VAL A 80 12.76 -12.55 6.53
N LEU A 81 12.39 -11.91 5.41
CA LEU A 81 13.35 -11.27 4.51
C LEU A 81 13.55 -9.81 4.92
N LYS A 82 14.81 -9.44 5.15
CA LYS A 82 15.24 -8.05 5.32
C LYS A 82 15.87 -7.56 4.02
N LEU A 83 15.37 -6.44 3.52
CA LEU A 83 15.83 -5.80 2.30
C LEU A 83 16.43 -4.44 2.65
N GLU A 84 17.70 -4.24 2.34
CA GLU A 84 18.36 -2.94 2.44
C GLU A 84 18.44 -2.30 1.06
N THR A 85 18.05 -1.03 0.98
CA THR A 85 17.96 -0.26 -0.26
C THR A 85 18.79 1.00 -0.18
N ASN A 86 19.34 1.40 -1.32
CA ASN A 86 20.03 2.67 -1.54
C ASN A 86 19.09 3.69 -2.20
N PHE A 87 17.78 3.62 -1.95
CA PHE A 87 16.94 4.75 -2.32
C PHE A 87 17.50 5.94 -1.55
N LYS A 88 18.10 6.90 -2.26
CA LYS A 88 18.08 8.27 -1.75
C LYS A 88 16.60 8.49 -1.45
N GLU A 89 16.28 8.93 -0.25
CA GLU A 89 14.96 9.51 0.00
C GLU A 89 14.85 10.64 -1.03
N GLU A 90 14.32 10.31 -2.21
CA GLU A 90 13.56 11.28 -2.95
C GLU A 90 12.51 11.63 -1.94
N THR A 91 12.73 12.74 -1.24
CA THR A 91 11.68 13.52 -0.62
C THR A 91 10.81 14.01 -1.76
N GLN A 92 10.21 13.08 -2.50
CA GLN A 92 8.95 13.28 -3.15
C GLN A 92 8.04 13.49 -1.94
N LYS A 93 8.02 14.73 -1.48
CA LYS A 93 6.92 15.29 -0.71
C LYS A 93 5.72 14.97 -1.57
N HIS A 94 5.10 13.83 -1.35
CA HIS A 94 3.71 13.67 -1.67
C HIS A 94 3.02 14.70 -0.80
N SER A 95 2.95 15.95 -1.27
CA SER A 95 2.08 16.98 -0.69
C SER A 95 0.64 16.64 -1.06
N ASN A 96 0.26 15.38 -0.86
CA ASN A 96 -1.09 14.88 -1.04
C ASN A 96 -1.91 15.12 0.23
N SER A 97 -1.34 15.77 1.26
CA SER A 97 -2.12 16.37 2.32
C SER A 97 -2.79 17.62 1.77
N TRP A 98 -4.04 17.47 1.31
CA TRP A 98 -4.90 18.63 1.10
C TRP A 98 -4.83 19.52 2.34
N ARG A 99 -4.59 20.82 2.13
CA ARG A 99 -4.50 21.82 3.19
C ARG A 99 -5.54 22.89 2.88
N LEU A 100 -6.40 23.17 3.85
CA LEU A 100 -7.36 24.26 3.75
C LEU A 100 -6.64 25.59 3.57
N ASN A 101 -7.08 26.40 2.61
CA ASN A 101 -6.64 27.78 2.48
C ASN A 101 -7.28 28.63 3.57
N ASN A 102 -6.48 29.07 4.55
CA ASN A 102 -6.97 29.86 5.69
C ASN A 102 -7.61 31.20 5.30
N ILE A 103 -7.36 31.72 4.09
CA ILE A 103 -8.00 32.96 3.60
C ILE A 103 -9.52 32.75 3.48
N LEU A 104 -9.97 31.54 3.15
CA LEU A 104 -11.39 31.21 3.04
C LEU A 104 -12.15 31.41 4.36
N LEU A 105 -11.47 31.20 5.49
CA LEU A 105 -12.06 31.36 6.83
C LEU A 105 -12.27 32.83 7.21
N ASN A 106 -11.63 33.77 6.51
CA ASN A 106 -11.81 35.20 6.76
C ASN A 106 -12.95 35.80 5.92
N ASN A 107 -13.54 35.03 5.00
CA ASN A 107 -14.65 35.50 4.18
C ASN A 107 -15.98 35.22 4.89
N GLU A 108 -16.71 36.27 5.25
CA GLU A 108 -17.98 36.19 5.97
C GLU A 108 -19.05 35.37 5.22
N TRP A 109 -19.07 35.44 3.89
CA TRP A 109 -19.98 34.63 3.09
C TRP A 109 -19.66 33.13 3.20
N VAL A 110 -18.37 32.77 3.12
CA VAL A 110 -17.93 31.37 3.28
C VAL A 110 -18.22 30.86 4.69
N ASP A 111 -18.02 31.67 5.71
CA ASP A 111 -18.31 31.30 7.11
C ASP A 111 -19.80 31.01 7.32
N ASN A 112 -20.69 31.85 6.76
CA ASN A 112 -22.12 31.64 6.84
C ASN A 112 -22.57 30.36 6.11
N GLU A 113 -22.09 30.14 4.88
CA GLU A 113 -22.39 28.95 4.08
C GLU A 113 -21.95 27.67 4.82
N ILE A 114 -20.74 27.67 5.37
CA ILE A 114 -20.19 26.52 6.11
C ILE A 114 -20.97 26.24 7.40
N LYS A 115 -21.43 27.27 8.11
CA LYS A 115 -22.28 27.12 9.30
C LYS A 115 -23.63 26.50 8.96
N GLU A 116 -24.25 26.94 7.87
CA GLU A 116 -25.53 26.40 7.40
C GLU A 116 -25.37 24.92 7.00
N GLU A 117 -24.37 24.62 6.19
CA GLU A 117 -24.07 23.25 5.75
C GLU A 117 -23.72 22.31 6.92
N PHE A 118 -22.97 22.81 7.90
CA PHE A 118 -22.66 22.03 9.10
C PHE A 118 -23.92 21.70 9.89
N LYS A 119 -24.83 22.67 10.06
CA LYS A 119 -26.13 22.47 10.73
C LYS A 119 -26.99 21.45 9.97
N ASN A 120 -27.12 21.61 8.65
CA ASN A 120 -27.87 20.68 7.79
C ASN A 120 -27.30 19.26 7.88
N CYS A 121 -25.97 19.12 7.88
CA CYS A 121 -25.29 17.85 8.04
C CYS A 121 -25.61 17.18 9.37
N LEU A 122 -25.61 17.93 10.48
CA LEU A 122 -25.96 17.40 11.79
C LEU A 122 -27.43 16.95 11.85
N GLU A 123 -28.36 17.78 11.38
CA GLU A 123 -29.79 17.47 11.40
C GLU A 123 -30.13 16.22 10.55
N THR A 124 -29.47 16.06 9.40
CA THR A 124 -29.73 14.94 8.48
C THR A 124 -29.14 13.62 8.97
N ASN A 125 -28.03 13.66 9.71
CA ASN A 125 -27.25 12.46 10.08
C ASN A 125 -27.36 12.06 11.56
N ALA A 126 -27.88 12.94 12.43
CA ALA A 126 -28.15 12.64 13.83
C ALA A 126 -29.39 11.74 13.96
N LYS A 127 -29.16 10.42 13.87
CA LYS A 127 -30.16 9.37 14.11
C LYS A 127 -29.91 8.70 15.46
N GLU A 128 -30.94 8.07 16.05
CA GLU A 128 -30.87 7.46 17.39
C GLU A 128 -29.70 6.47 17.58
N HIS A 129 -29.25 5.80 16.52
CA HIS A 129 -28.16 4.82 16.56
C HIS A 129 -26.80 5.35 16.07
N THR A 130 -26.70 6.62 15.67
CA THR A 130 -25.44 7.20 15.18
C THR A 130 -24.57 7.63 16.35
N THR A 131 -23.35 7.09 16.44
CA THR A 131 -22.38 7.52 17.47
C THR A 131 -21.87 8.94 17.16
N VAL A 132 -21.49 9.68 18.21
CA VAL A 132 -20.89 11.02 18.07
C VAL A 132 -19.63 10.99 17.19
N GLN A 133 -18.84 9.92 17.29
CA GLN A 133 -17.64 9.73 16.46
C GLN A 133 -18.00 9.64 14.97
N ASN A 134 -18.98 8.82 14.61
CA ASN A 134 -19.42 8.67 13.23
C ASN A 134 -20.02 9.97 12.69
N LEU A 135 -20.79 10.68 13.52
CA LEU A 135 -21.36 11.98 13.16
C LEU A 135 -20.26 13.02 12.88
N TRP A 136 -19.20 13.04 13.70
CA TRP A 136 -18.04 13.90 13.50
C TRP A 136 -17.24 13.53 12.24
N ASP A 137 -17.07 12.24 11.97
CA ASP A 137 -16.37 11.77 10.77
C ASP A 137 -17.12 12.14 9.48
N ILE A 138 -18.45 12.04 9.48
CA ILE A 138 -19.32 12.50 8.39
C ILE A 138 -19.19 14.02 8.20
N ALA A 139 -19.33 14.79 9.29
CA ALA A 139 -19.27 16.25 9.22
C ALA A 139 -17.92 16.74 8.68
N LYS A 140 -16.80 16.14 9.10
CA LYS A 140 -15.47 16.44 8.54
C LYS A 140 -15.37 16.18 7.04
N ALA A 141 -15.96 15.10 6.56
CA ALA A 141 -15.94 14.75 5.14
C ALA A 141 -16.75 15.77 4.30
N VAL A 142 -17.94 16.14 4.78
CA VAL A 142 -18.81 17.15 4.13
C VAL A 142 -18.12 18.50 4.10
N LEU A 143 -17.62 18.98 5.24
CA LEU A 143 -16.91 20.27 5.34
C LEU A 143 -15.71 20.33 4.39
N ARG A 144 -14.91 19.25 4.33
CA ARG A 144 -13.77 19.18 3.42
C ARG A 144 -14.19 19.29 1.95
N GLY A 145 -15.27 18.61 1.57
CA GLY A 145 -15.83 18.71 0.22
C GLY A 145 -16.25 20.14 -0.13
N ASN A 146 -16.97 20.80 0.77
CA ASN A 146 -17.45 22.17 0.57
C ASN A 146 -16.28 23.16 0.42
N PHE A 147 -15.26 23.06 1.27
CA PHE A 147 -14.07 23.91 1.14
C PHE A 147 -13.31 23.68 -0.18
N ILE A 148 -13.23 22.44 -0.66
CA ILE A 148 -12.61 22.15 -1.97
C ILE A 148 -13.41 22.81 -3.10
N VAL A 149 -14.74 22.70 -3.07
CA VAL A 149 -15.62 23.31 -4.10
C VAL A 149 -15.50 24.82 -4.11
N ILE A 150 -15.57 25.46 -2.93
CA ILE A 150 -15.42 26.92 -2.78
C ILE A 150 -14.05 27.38 -3.26
N GLN A 151 -12.98 26.65 -2.92
CA GLN A 151 -11.64 26.96 -3.38
C GLN A 151 -11.54 26.92 -4.92
N ILE A 152 -12.06 25.86 -5.55
CA ILE A 152 -12.06 25.72 -7.02
C ILE A 152 -12.89 26.83 -7.68
N TYR A 153 -14.02 27.22 -7.07
CA TYR A 153 -14.85 28.31 -7.58
C TYR A 153 -14.10 29.65 -7.57
N LEU A 154 -13.40 29.96 -6.48
CA LEU A 154 -12.63 31.20 -6.36
C LEU A 154 -11.37 31.23 -7.24
N GLU A 155 -10.77 30.08 -7.55
CA GLU A 155 -9.65 29.97 -8.49
C GLU A 155 -10.05 30.17 -9.96
N LYS A 156 -11.35 30.10 -10.29
CA LYS A 156 -11.88 30.28 -11.65
C LYS A 156 -12.29 31.72 -11.98
N ILE A 157 -12.42 32.60 -10.98
CA ILE A 157 -12.76 34.02 -11.13
C ILE A 157 -11.46 34.82 -11.26
#